data_AF-A0A3D0SW60-F1
#
_entry.id   AF-A0A3D0SW60-F1
#
_cell.length_a   1.000
_cell.length_b   1.000
_cell.length_c   1.000
_cell.angle_alpha   90.00
_cell.angle_beta   90.00
_cell.angle_gamma   90.00
#
_symmetry.space_group_name_H-M   'P 1'
#
loop_
_entity.id
_entity.type
_entity.pdbx_description
1 polymer ?
#
loop_
_entity_poly.entity_id
_entity_poly.type
_entity_poly.pdbx_seq_one_letter_code
_entity_poly.pdbx_strand_id
1 'polypeptide(L)'
;MAALIHKTLNANEPAPNLMDYRAMRATFSWDIACTERAGLPHGGLNIAFEAVDRWVASGQGEVAALRWLGKNGERRDISYTELARLSNRFAHSLEQLGIGPGDRVCVLAGRIPE
;
A
#
# COMPACT_ATOMS: atom_id res chain seq x y z
N MET A 1 -7.87 15.94 -31.76
CA MET A 1 -8.36 14.64 -31.25
C MET A 1 -7.15 13.76 -30.97
N ALA A 2 -6.95 13.33 -29.73
CA ALA A 2 -5.82 12.44 -29.40
C ALA A 2 -6.11 11.02 -29.93
N ALA A 3 -5.12 10.40 -30.58
CA ALA A 3 -5.22 9.02 -31.04
C ALA A 3 -5.30 8.08 -29.82
N LEU A 4 -6.32 7.22 -29.80
CA LEU A 4 -6.47 6.19 -28.76
C LEU A 4 -5.44 5.08 -29.03
N ILE A 5 -4.54 4.81 -28.09
CA ILE A 5 -3.59 3.70 -28.21
C ILE A 5 -4.32 2.42 -27.78
N HIS A 6 -4.48 1.49 -28.72
CA HIS A 6 -5.02 0.16 -28.44
C HIS A 6 -3.88 -0.79 -28.09
N LYS A 7 -3.88 -1.29 -26.85
CA LYS A 7 -2.90 -2.30 -26.39
C LYS A 7 -3.52 -3.68 -26.51
N THR A 8 -2.87 -4.57 -27.26
CA THR A 8 -3.29 -5.97 -27.38
C THR A 8 -2.86 -6.72 -26.13
N LEU A 9 -3.79 -7.40 -25.45
CA LEU A 9 -3.48 -8.24 -24.30
C LEU A 9 -2.90 -9.57 -24.79
N ASN A 10 -1.68 -9.89 -24.39
CA ASN A 10 -1.07 -11.19 -24.65
C ASN A 10 -1.55 -12.21 -23.62
N ALA A 11 -1.80 -13.46 -24.04
CA ALA A 11 -2.29 -14.51 -23.14
C ALA A 11 -1.36 -14.83 -21.95
N ASN A 12 -0.08 -14.46 -22.05
CA ASN A 12 0.94 -14.68 -21.01
C ASN A 12 1.16 -13.45 -20.10
N GLU A 13 0.41 -12.37 -20.29
CA GLU A 13 0.50 -11.18 -19.45
C GLU A 13 -0.53 -11.24 -18.31
N PRO A 14 -0.20 -10.70 -17.12
CA PRO A 14 -1.18 -10.57 -16.05
C PRO A 14 -2.36 -9.71 -16.52
N ALA A 15 -3.57 -10.12 -16.14
CA ALA A 15 -4.77 -9.34 -16.45
C ALA A 15 -4.65 -7.91 -15.91
N PRO A 16 -5.03 -6.89 -16.68
CA PRO A 16 -5.01 -5.52 -16.19
C PRO A 16 -6.05 -5.34 -15.08
N ASN A 17 -5.71 -4.55 -14.06
CA ASN A 17 -6.64 -4.24 -12.97
C ASN A 17 -7.89 -3.47 -13.46
N LEU A 18 -7.80 -2.78 -14.59
CA LEU A 18 -8.90 -2.05 -15.21
C LEU A 18 -9.18 -2.64 -16.61
N MET A 19 -10.26 -3.42 -16.71
CA MET A 19 -10.63 -4.10 -17.96
C MET A 19 -11.41 -3.19 -18.92
N ASP A 20 -12.37 -2.41 -18.41
CA ASP A 20 -13.17 -1.48 -19.22
C ASP A 20 -13.27 -0.13 -18.50
N TYR A 21 -12.55 0.86 -19.04
CA TYR A 21 -12.55 2.22 -18.52
C TYR A 21 -13.93 2.88 -18.60
N ARG A 22 -14.68 2.69 -19.69
CA ARG A 22 -15.97 3.35 -19.90
C ARG A 22 -17.01 2.79 -18.93
N ALA A 23 -17.05 1.47 -18.77
CA ALA A 23 -17.94 0.82 -17.82
C ALA A 23 -17.59 1.24 -16.38
N MET A 24 -16.32 1.11 -15.96
CA MET A 24 -15.87 1.50 -14.62
C MET A 24 -16.20 2.96 -14.32
N ARG A 25 -15.94 3.88 -15.26
CA ARG A 25 -16.28 5.30 -15.10
C ARG A 25 -17.79 5.52 -14.95
N ALA A 26 -18.62 4.77 -15.67
CA ALA A 26 -20.07 4.93 -15.62
C ALA A 26 -20.67 4.41 -14.30
N THR A 27 -20.03 3.44 -13.65
CA THR A 27 -20.54 2.78 -12.43
C THR A 27 -19.79 3.14 -11.16
N PHE A 28 -18.74 3.97 -11.24
CA PHE A 28 -17.94 4.38 -10.08
C PHE A 28 -18.81 5.14 -9.05
N SER A 29 -18.61 4.82 -7.77
CA SER A 29 -19.20 5.53 -6.64
C SER A 29 -18.19 5.62 -5.49
N TRP A 30 -18.12 6.80 -4.87
CA TRP A 30 -17.32 6.99 -3.66
C TRP A 30 -17.82 6.16 -2.49
N ASP A 31 -19.14 5.96 -2.39
CA ASP A 31 -19.72 5.12 -1.33
C ASP A 31 -19.25 3.68 -1.48
N ILE A 32 -19.24 3.15 -2.71
CA ILE A 32 -18.73 1.80 -3.00
C ILE A 32 -17.23 1.73 -2.68
N ALA A 33 -16.43 2.69 -3.14
CA ALA A 33 -14.99 2.72 -2.85
C ALA A 33 -14.71 2.77 -1.33
N CYS A 34 -15.55 3.44 -0.54
CA CYS A 34 -15.45 3.43 0.92
C CYS A 34 -15.70 2.05 1.53
N THR A 35 -16.54 1.20 0.92
CA THR A 35 -16.79 -0.17 1.42
C THR A 35 -15.63 -1.13 1.18
N GLU A 36 -14.71 -0.82 0.27
CA GLU A 36 -13.52 -1.65 -0.01
C GLU A 36 -12.42 -1.50 1.06
N ARG A 37 -12.60 -0.57 1.99
CA ARG A 37 -11.69 -0.33 3.11
C ARG A 37 -12.05 -1.23 4.27
N ALA A 38 -11.04 -1.70 5.00
CA ALA A 38 -11.27 -2.48 6.21
C ALA A 38 -11.86 -1.62 7.33
N GLY A 39 -11.43 -0.36 7.42
CA GLY A 39 -11.84 0.56 8.47
C GLY A 39 -11.27 0.22 9.84
N LEU A 40 -11.52 1.09 10.81
CA LEU A 40 -11.16 0.87 12.22
C LEU A 40 -12.42 0.56 13.05
N PRO A 41 -12.32 -0.22 14.16
CA PRO A 41 -13.47 -0.67 14.96
C PRO A 41 -14.41 0.43 15.49
N HIS A 42 -13.94 1.68 15.55
CA HIS A 42 -14.70 2.84 16.04
C HIS A 42 -14.86 3.95 14.99
N GLY A 43 -14.67 3.60 13.71
CA GLY A 43 -14.62 4.56 12.61
C GLY A 43 -13.26 5.23 12.47
N GLY A 44 -13.12 6.03 11.41
CA GLY A 44 -11.86 6.70 11.05
C GLY A 44 -11.02 5.94 10.03
N LEU A 45 -9.85 6.50 9.74
CA LEU A 45 -8.89 5.97 8.78
C LEU A 45 -7.49 6.05 9.37
N ASN A 46 -6.76 4.94 9.32
CA ASN A 46 -5.32 4.93 9.46
C ASN A 46 -4.74 4.33 8.18
N ILE A 47 -3.94 5.12 7.46
CA ILE A 47 -3.35 4.71 6.19
C ILE A 47 -2.38 3.53 6.39
N ALA A 48 -1.61 3.50 7.48
CA ALA A 48 -0.71 2.40 7.78
C ALA A 48 -1.48 1.10 8.03
N PHE A 49 -2.60 1.16 8.75
CA PHE A 49 -3.46 0.00 8.96
C PHE A 49 -4.02 -0.56 7.63
N GLU A 50 -4.56 0.31 6.77
CA GLU A 50 -5.09 -0.13 5.46
C GLU A 50 -3.98 -0.64 4.53
N ALA A 51 -2.79 -0.06 4.60
CA ALA A 51 -1.68 -0.47 3.75
C ALA A 51 -1.01 -1.76 4.24
N VAL A 52 -0.96 -2.01 5.55
CA VAL A 52 -0.13 -3.06 6.16
C VAL A 52 -0.92 -3.96 7.10
N ASP A 53 -1.39 -3.45 8.25
CA ASP A 53 -1.91 -4.27 9.34
C ASP A 53 -3.17 -5.06 8.96
N ARG A 54 -4.03 -4.54 8.09
CA ARG A 54 -5.24 -5.25 7.63
C ARG A 54 -4.92 -6.57 6.95
N TRP A 55 -3.78 -6.65 6.25
CA TRP A 55 -3.35 -7.86 5.55
C TRP A 55 -2.81 -8.90 6.52
N VAL A 56 -2.15 -8.46 7.59
CA VAL A 56 -1.77 -9.34 8.70
C VAL A 56 -3.04 -9.89 9.36
N ALA A 57 -4.00 -9.02 9.68
CA ALA A 57 -5.28 -9.41 10.29
C ALA A 57 -6.11 -10.35 9.39
N SER A 58 -6.00 -10.23 8.06
CA SER A 58 -6.67 -11.12 7.10
C SER A 58 -5.91 -12.43 6.84
N GLY A 59 -4.89 -12.77 7.64
CA GLY A 59 -4.11 -14.00 7.49
C GLY A 59 -3.08 -13.98 6.36
N GLN A 60 -2.78 -12.82 5.77
CA GLN A 60 -1.80 -12.65 4.68
C GLN A 60 -0.46 -12.12 5.19
N GLY A 61 -0.18 -12.26 6.49
CA GLY A 61 1.03 -11.75 7.13
C GLY A 61 2.34 -12.21 6.47
N GLU A 62 2.40 -13.46 6.02
CA GLU A 62 3.61 -14.04 5.40
C GLU A 62 3.78 -13.68 3.91
N VAL A 63 2.78 -13.01 3.30
CA VAL A 63 2.90 -12.53 1.92
C VAL A 63 3.91 -11.40 1.87
N ALA A 64 4.80 -11.42 0.87
CA ALA A 64 5.76 -10.35 0.64
C ALA A 64 5.04 -9.03 0.31
N ALA A 65 5.15 -8.06 1.21
CA ALA A 65 4.59 -6.72 1.08
C ALA A 65 5.53 -5.80 0.29
N LEU A 66 6.84 -5.90 0.53
CA LEU A 66 7.85 -5.09 -0.13
C LEU A 66 9.01 -5.97 -0.60
N ARG A 67 9.35 -5.88 -1.88
CA ARG A 67 10.61 -6.40 -2.43
C ARG A 67 11.54 -5.25 -2.72
N TRP A 68 12.57 -5.10 -1.91
CA TRP A 68 13.62 -4.12 -2.11
C TRP A 68 14.77 -4.74 -2.93
N LEU A 69 15.25 -3.96 -3.91
CA LEU A 69 16.38 -4.31 -4.76
C LEU A 69 17.48 -3.28 -4.56
N GLY A 70 18.61 -3.74 -4.05
CA GLY A 70 19.79 -2.92 -3.82
C GLY A 70 20.59 -2.66 -5.09
N LYS A 71 21.46 -1.66 -5.04
CA LYS A 71 22.26 -1.23 -6.20
C LYS A 71 23.31 -2.28 -6.60
N ASN A 72 23.71 -3.15 -5.68
CA ASN A 72 24.73 -4.17 -5.91
C ASN A 72 24.09 -5.56 -6.12
N GLY A 73 22.81 -5.61 -6.48
CA GLY A 73 22.07 -6.84 -6.69
C GLY A 73 21.53 -7.46 -5.39
N GLU A 74 21.57 -6.74 -4.26
CA GLU A 74 20.92 -7.21 -3.04
C GLU A 74 19.41 -7.34 -3.27
N ARG A 75 18.81 -8.34 -2.63
CA ARG A 75 17.36 -8.51 -2.61
C ARG A 75 16.91 -8.76 -1.20
N ARG A 76 15.89 -8.00 -0.77
CA ARG A 76 15.21 -8.21 0.51
C ARG A 76 13.72 -8.24 0.27
N ASP A 77 13.10 -9.36 0.61
CA ASP A 77 11.65 -9.49 0.65
C ASP A 77 11.21 -9.27 2.11
N ILE A 78 10.26 -8.38 2.33
CA ILE A 78 9.71 -8.02 3.62
C ILE A 78 8.23 -8.41 3.59
N SER A 79 7.82 -9.30 4.49
CA SER A 79 6.44 -9.74 4.61
C SER A 79 5.56 -8.66 5.26
N TYR A 80 4.24 -8.76 5.15
CA TYR A 80 3.33 -7.85 5.86
C TYR A 80 3.53 -7.90 7.38
N THR A 81 3.77 -9.08 7.95
CA THR A 81 4.08 -9.24 9.39
C THR A 81 5.34 -8.47 9.77
N GLU A 82 6.42 -8.60 8.99
CA GLU A 82 7.67 -7.92 9.28
C GLU A 82 7.55 -6.41 9.07
N LEU A 83 6.85 -5.97 8.02
CA LEU A 83 6.62 -4.55 7.76
C LEU A 83 5.82 -3.90 8.89
N ALA A 84 4.76 -4.54 9.38
CA ALA A 84 3.97 -4.06 10.52
C ALA A 84 4.83 -3.92 11.78
N ARG A 85 5.71 -4.89 12.04
CA ARG A 85 6.63 -4.85 13.19
C ARG A 85 7.64 -3.70 13.06
N LEU A 86 8.21 -3.49 11.88
CA LEU A 86 9.20 -2.44 11.62
C LEU A 86 8.56 -1.04 11.73
N SER A 87 7.40 -0.83 11.10
CA SER A 87 6.68 0.44 11.13
C SER A 87 6.23 0.80 12.55
N ASN A 88 5.69 -0.16 13.32
CA ASN A 88 5.28 0.08 14.70
C ASN A 88 6.46 0.42 15.61
N ARG A 89 7.63 -0.19 15.39
CA ARG A 89 8.85 0.17 16.14
C ARG A 89 9.29 1.60 15.84
N PHE A 90 9.21 2.02 14.58
CA PHE A 90 9.52 3.40 14.19
C PHE A 90 8.51 4.40 14.76
N ALA A 91 7.22 4.10 14.67
CA ALA A 91 6.15 4.91 15.26
C ALA A 91 6.36 5.12 16.76
N HIS A 92 6.68 4.05 17.51
CA HIS A 92 6.96 4.17 18.93
C HIS A 92 8.22 5.02 19.23
N SER A 93 9.23 4.97 18.37
CA SER A 93 10.41 5.85 18.50
C SER A 93 10.03 7.32 18.31
N LEU A 94 9.12 7.62 17.38
CA LEU A 94 8.60 8.99 17.18
C LEU A 94 7.80 9.47 18.40
N GLU A 95 6.94 8.61 18.95
CA GLU A 95 6.19 8.91 20.18
C GLU A 95 7.13 9.24 21.34
N GLN A 96 8.23 8.49 21.51
CA GLN A 96 9.23 8.74 22.55
C GLN A 96 9.97 10.08 22.36
N LEU A 97 10.06 10.58 21.13
CA LEU A 97 10.59 11.91 20.82
C LEU A 97 9.54 13.02 21.01
N GLY A 98 8.33 12.68 21.46
CA GLY A 98 7.24 13.62 21.72
C GLY A 98 6.44 14.01 20.48
N ILE A 99 6.59 13.28 19.37
CA ILE A 99 5.83 13.52 18.14
C ILE A 99 4.41 12.98 18.29
N GLY A 100 3.42 13.82 17.98
CA GLY A 100 2.00 13.48 18.08
C GLY A 100 1.21 13.73 16.79
N PRO A 101 -0.10 13.43 16.81
CA PRO A 101 -0.99 13.71 15.68
C PRO A 101 -0.97 15.19 15.29
N GLY A 102 -0.74 15.46 14.00
CA GLY A 102 -0.66 16.82 13.45
C GLY A 102 0.77 17.36 13.31
N ASP A 103 1.75 16.71 13.94
CA ASP A 103 3.15 17.05 13.76
C ASP A 103 3.69 16.62 12.39
N ARG A 104 4.76 17.29 11.96
CA ARG A 104 5.39 17.06 10.66
C ARG A 104 6.73 16.39 10.85
N VAL A 105 6.92 15.26 10.18
CA VAL A 105 8.19 14.53 10.12
C VAL A 105 8.71 14.62 8.69
N CYS A 106 9.92 15.16 8.52
CA CYS A 106 10.61 15.20 7.24
C CYS A 106 11.58 14.03 7.14
N VAL A 107 11.54 13.29 6.03
CA VAL A 107 12.45 12.17 5.77
C VAL A 107 13.32 12.50 4.55
N LEU A 108 14.63 12.42 4.72
CA LEU A 108 15.62 12.51 3.64
C LEU A 108 16.44 11.22 3.61
N ALA A 109 15.99 10.27 2.78
CA ALA A 109 16.62 8.97 2.65
C ALA A 109 16.74 8.57 1.17
N GLY A 110 17.62 7.60 0.89
CA GLY A 110 17.67 6.94 -0.40
C GLY A 110 16.48 5.99 -0.61
N ARG A 111 16.52 5.18 -1.67
CA ARG A 111 15.60 4.05 -1.84
C ARG A 111 16.07 2.88 -0.97
N ILE A 112 15.72 2.93 0.31
CA ILE A 112 16.00 1.90 1.32
C ILE A 112 14.68 1.40 1.93
N PRO A 113 14.63 0.19 2.51
CA PRO A 113 13.43 -0.34 3.14
C PRO A 113 13.18 0.15 4.57
N GLU A 114 14.16 0.78 5.22
CA GLU A 114 14.03 1.45 6.53
C GLU A 114 13.33 2.81 6.43
#